data_AF-A0A938CLG3-F1
#
_entry.id   AF-A0A938CLG3-F1
#
_cell.length_a   1.000
_cell.length_b   1.000
_cell.length_c   1.000
_cell.angle_alpha   90.00
_cell.angle_beta   90.00
_cell.angle_gamma   90.00
#
_symmetry.space_group_name_H-M   'P 1'
#
loop_
_entity.id
_entity.type
_entity.pdbx_description
1 polymer ?
#
loop_
_entity_poly.entity_id
_entity_poly.type
_entity_poly.pdbx_seq_one_letter_code
_entity_poly.pdbx_strand_id
1 'polypeptide(L)'
;MKVYMTADMEGVSGLVQWDAADRQRERELITADVNAAIAGAFDGGATEVLVGEAHANMRNLLPEAIDRRVRFLSGQPKPLNHMAGIDESFDLAMLLCYHARSGARR
;
A
#
# COMPACT_ATOMS: atom_id res chain seq x y z
N MET A 1 -7.26 13.12 12.24
CA MET A 1 -6.36 13.21 11.06
C MET A 1 -6.70 12.07 10.11
N LYS A 2 -6.92 12.38 8.83
CA LYS A 2 -7.28 11.41 7.79
C LYS A 2 -6.09 11.15 6.88
N VAL A 3 -5.63 9.91 6.84
CA VAL A 3 -4.42 9.50 6.12
C VAL A 3 -4.79 8.65 4.90
N TYR A 4 -4.25 9.02 3.75
CA TYR A 4 -4.28 8.21 2.54
C TYR A 4 -2.98 7.43 2.44
N MET A 5 -3.07 6.13 2.15
CA MET A 5 -1.93 5.29 1.88
C MET A 5 -2.14 4.60 0.53
N THR A 6 -1.12 4.61 -0.31
CA THR A 6 -1.10 3.82 -1.54
C THR A 6 0.14 2.93 -1.54
N ALA A 7 -0.05 1.65 -1.83
CA ALA A 7 0.99 0.64 -1.71
C ALA A 7 1.32 0.00 -3.06
N ASP A 8 2.58 0.14 -3.46
CA ASP A 8 3.18 -0.59 -4.57
C ASP A 8 3.92 -1.83 -4.06
N MET A 9 4.63 -2.59 -4.91
CA MET A 9 5.24 -3.88 -4.50
C MET A 9 6.76 -3.95 -4.67
N GLU A 10 7.32 -3.19 -5.60
CA GLU A 10 8.74 -3.22 -5.97
C GLU A 10 9.67 -2.84 -4.81
N GLY A 11 9.22 -1.97 -3.90
CA GLY A 11 9.98 -1.44 -2.78
C GLY A 11 9.67 -2.11 -1.43
N VAL A 12 9.03 -3.28 -1.44
CA VAL A 12 8.71 -4.03 -0.21
C VAL A 12 9.98 -4.46 0.51
N SER A 13 10.00 -4.30 1.83
CA SER A 13 11.12 -4.70 2.68
C SER A 13 11.37 -6.20 2.58
N GLY A 14 12.61 -6.57 2.25
CA GLY A 14 13.01 -7.97 2.11
C GLY A 14 12.59 -8.65 0.79
N LEU A 15 11.96 -7.92 -0.14
CA LEU A 15 11.69 -8.38 -1.50
C LEU A 15 12.78 -7.87 -2.44
N VAL A 16 13.67 -8.76 -2.88
CA VAL A 16 14.80 -8.41 -3.76
C VAL A 16 14.50 -8.73 -5.23
N GLN A 17 13.72 -9.77 -5.46
CA GLN A 17 13.36 -10.25 -6.78
C GLN A 17 11.99 -10.92 -6.70
N TRP A 18 11.20 -10.78 -7.77
CA TRP A 18 9.91 -11.45 -7.90
C TRP A 18 10.08 -12.92 -8.27
N ASP A 19 9.31 -13.77 -7.62
CA ASP A 19 9.23 -15.19 -7.91
C ASP A 19 7.77 -15.66 -7.85
N ALA A 20 7.27 -16.16 -8.98
CA ALA A 20 5.92 -16.71 -9.06
C ALA A 20 5.70 -17.89 -8.09
N ALA A 21 6.77 -18.64 -7.75
CA ALA A 21 6.70 -19.70 -6.76
C ALA A 21 6.55 -19.18 -5.33
N ASP A 22 6.97 -17.94 -5.06
CA ASP A 22 6.96 -17.32 -3.72
C ASP A 22 5.84 -16.30 -3.55
N ARG A 23 4.91 -16.23 -4.51
CA ARG A 23 3.84 -15.23 -4.59
C ARG A 23 3.10 -15.03 -3.26
N GLN A 24 2.84 -16.10 -2.52
CA GLN A 24 2.17 -15.99 -1.22
C GLN A 24 3.02 -15.25 -0.18
N ARG A 25 4.30 -15.58 -0.06
CA ARG A 25 5.23 -14.88 0.84
C ARG A 25 5.39 -13.42 0.45
N GLU A 26 5.45 -13.11 -0.85
CA GLU A 26 5.53 -11.73 -1.30
C GLU A 26 4.31 -10.91 -0.85
N ARG A 27 3.10 -11.51 -0.91
CA ARG A 27 1.85 -10.90 -0.42
C ARG A 27 1.84 -10.72 1.09
N GLU A 28 2.41 -11.67 1.83
CA GLU A 28 2.59 -11.56 3.28
C GLU A 28 3.53 -10.41 3.64
N LEU A 29 4.66 -10.28 2.94
CA LEU A 29 5.64 -9.21 3.16
C LEU A 29 5.05 -7.82 2.92
N ILE A 30 4.41 -7.59 1.76
CA ILE A 30 3.78 -6.29 1.47
C ILE A 30 2.65 -5.98 2.46
N THR A 31 1.86 -7.00 2.86
CA THR A 31 0.79 -6.80 3.84
C THR A 31 1.36 -6.44 5.21
N ALA A 32 2.49 -7.03 5.60
CA ALA A 32 3.19 -6.71 6.84
C ALA A 32 3.73 -5.27 6.83
N ASP A 33 4.40 -4.85 5.75
CA ASP A 33 4.90 -3.47 5.60
C ASP A 33 3.78 -2.44 5.66
N VAL A 34 2.67 -2.71 4.96
CA VAL A 34 1.48 -1.85 4.98
C VAL A 34 0.85 -1.81 6.38
N ASN A 35 0.71 -2.96 7.06
CA ASN A 35 0.19 -2.99 8.43
C ASN A 35 1.09 -2.25 9.42
N ALA A 36 2.42 -2.28 9.23
CA ALA A 36 3.35 -1.50 10.04
C ALA A 36 3.14 0.01 9.84
N ALA A 37 2.95 0.45 8.59
CA ALA A 37 2.63 1.85 8.28
C ALA A 37 1.26 2.28 8.86
N ILE A 38 0.24 1.40 8.77
CA ILE A 38 -1.08 1.63 9.37
C ILE A 38 -0.96 1.80 10.88
N ALA A 39 -0.24 0.91 11.56
CA ALA A 39 -0.01 1.00 13.00
C ALA A 39 0.66 2.33 13.36
N GLY A 40 1.73 2.70 12.66
CA GLY A 40 2.42 3.98 12.86
C GLY A 40 1.53 5.21 12.62
N ALA A 41 0.62 5.17 11.65
CA ALA A 41 -0.32 6.26 11.42
C ALA A 41 -1.32 6.42 12.58
N PHE A 42 -1.89 5.32 13.08
CA PHE A 42 -2.78 5.37 14.25
C PHE A 42 -2.05 5.82 15.52
N ASP A 43 -0.83 5.34 15.75
CA ASP A 43 0.02 5.78 16.87
C ASP A 43 0.37 7.27 16.74
N GLY A 44 0.48 7.78 15.51
CA GLY A 44 0.64 9.20 15.17
C GLY A 44 -0.63 10.04 15.27
N GLY A 45 -1.77 9.47 15.69
CA GLY A 45 -3.03 10.19 15.88
C GLY A 45 -3.96 10.22 14.65
N ALA A 46 -3.72 9.38 13.65
CA ALA A 46 -4.70 9.14 12.60
C ALA A 46 -6.01 8.61 13.21
N THR A 47 -7.13 9.13 12.73
CA THR A 47 -8.48 8.70 13.12
C THR A 47 -9.17 7.94 11.99
N GLU A 48 -8.70 8.13 10.77
CA GLU A 48 -9.19 7.48 9.56
C GLU A 48 -8.00 7.17 8.65
N VAL A 49 -7.98 5.95 8.09
CA VAL A 49 -6.95 5.51 7.14
C VAL A 49 -7.65 4.85 5.95
N LEU A 50 -7.31 5.29 4.74
CA LEU A 50 -7.68 4.65 3.48
C LEU A 50 -6.43 4.06 2.84
N VAL A 51 -6.45 2.76 2.55
CA VAL A 51 -5.35 2.06 1.89
C VAL A 51 -5.78 1.62 0.49
N GLY A 52 -5.05 2.06 -0.52
CA GLY A 52 -5.20 1.65 -1.91
C GLY A 52 -4.04 0.80 -2.40
N GLU A 53 -4.34 -0.17 -3.25
CA GLU A 53 -3.30 -0.92 -3.98
C GLU A 53 -2.92 -0.22 -5.29
N ALA A 54 -1.61 -0.16 -5.57
CA ALA A 54 -1.01 0.45 -6.75
C ALA A 54 -0.32 -0.56 -7.69
N HIS A 55 0.08 -1.74 -7.21
CA HIS A 55 0.90 -2.65 -8.02
C HIS A 55 0.10 -3.55 -8.99
N ALA A 56 0.57 -3.68 -10.23
CA ALA A 56 0.08 -4.62 -11.25
C ALA A 56 -1.45 -4.65 -11.42
N ASN A 57 -2.13 -5.71 -10.96
CA ASN A 57 -3.60 -5.86 -11.02
C ASN A 57 -4.33 -5.40 -9.75
N MET A 58 -3.58 -4.85 -8.79
CA MET A 58 -4.04 -4.31 -7.51
C MET A 58 -4.74 -5.35 -6.64
N ARG A 59 -4.25 -6.60 -6.60
CA ARG A 59 -4.79 -7.69 -5.77
C ARG A 59 -3.67 -8.42 -5.02
N ASN A 60 -2.76 -7.66 -4.43
CA ASN A 60 -1.53 -8.14 -3.81
C ASN A 60 -1.67 -8.20 -2.29
N LEU A 61 -2.24 -7.18 -1.64
CA LEU A 61 -2.53 -7.23 -0.21
C LEU A 61 -3.48 -8.40 0.12
N LEU A 62 -3.35 -8.95 1.33
CA LEU A 62 -4.20 -10.02 1.83
C LEU A 62 -5.41 -9.40 2.59
N PRO A 63 -6.64 -9.43 2.03
CA PRO A 63 -7.81 -8.83 2.68
C PRO A 63 -8.09 -9.39 4.08
N GLU A 64 -7.74 -10.65 4.31
CA GLU A 64 -7.90 -11.35 5.59
C GLU A 64 -6.89 -10.93 6.67
N ALA A 65 -5.76 -10.34 6.27
CA ALA A 65 -4.65 -10.01 7.16
C ALA A 65 -4.38 -8.50 7.29
N ILE A 66 -4.96 -7.67 6.42
CA ILE A 66 -4.86 -6.22 6.56
C ILE A 66 -5.59 -5.74 7.82
N ASP A 67 -5.07 -4.70 8.47
CA ASP A 67 -5.63 -4.13 9.70
C ASP A 67 -7.10 -3.71 9.50
N ARG A 68 -8.00 -4.27 10.31
CA ARG A 68 -9.46 -4.07 10.18
C ARG A 68 -9.94 -2.66 10.50
N ARG A 69 -9.09 -1.80 11.07
CA ARG A 69 -9.41 -0.40 11.37
C ARG A 69 -9.43 0.48 10.13
N VAL A 70 -8.86 0.03 9.00
CA VAL A 70 -8.76 0.84 7.78
C VAL A 70 -9.89 0.57 6.80
N ARG A 71 -10.10 1.52 5.89
CA ARG A 71 -10.83 1.26 4.65
C ARG A 71 -9.83 0.79 3.59
N PHE A 72 -10.21 -0.23 2.82
CA PHE A 72 -9.32 -0.89 1.87
C PHE A 72 -9.89 -0.85 0.44
N LEU A 73 -9.07 -0.45 -0.53
CA LEU A 73 -9.41 -0.34 -1.96
C LEU A 73 -8.53 -1.26 -2.83
N SER A 74 -9.05 -2.44 -3.10
CA SER A 74 -8.41 -3.46 -3.95
C SER A 74 -9.06 -3.57 -5.32
N GLY A 75 -8.29 -4.05 -6.29
CA GLY A 75 -8.70 -4.36 -7.66
C GLY A 75 -8.62 -3.21 -8.64
N GLN A 76 -8.99 -3.53 -9.88
CA GLN A 76 -9.09 -2.66 -11.06
C GLN A 76 -10.38 -2.97 -11.82
N PRO A 77 -10.94 -2.02 -12.60
CA PRO A 77 -10.45 -0.65 -12.79
C PRO A 77 -10.82 0.28 -11.62
N LYS A 78 -9.99 1.30 -11.36
CA LYS A 78 -10.27 2.36 -10.38
C LYS A 78 -10.00 3.75 -10.99
N PRO A 79 -10.91 4.74 -10.81
CA PRO A 79 -10.63 6.13 -11.15
C PRO A 79 -9.33 6.60 -10.49
N LEU A 80 -8.49 7.36 -11.21
CA LEU A 80 -7.17 7.83 -10.75
C LEU A 80 -6.13 6.72 -10.47
N ASN A 81 -6.42 5.46 -10.82
CA ASN A 81 -5.47 4.36 -10.76
C ASN A 81 -4.83 4.20 -9.36
N HIS A 82 -3.52 4.47 -9.21
CA HIS A 82 -2.79 4.35 -7.93
C HIS A 82 -3.30 5.32 -6.85
N MET A 83 -3.95 6.41 -7.26
CA MET A 83 -4.44 7.48 -6.38
C MET A 83 -5.97 7.42 -6.19
N ALA A 84 -6.59 6.27 -6.43
CA ALA A 84 -8.03 6.10 -6.29
C ALA A 84 -8.51 6.42 -4.86
N GLY A 85 -9.55 7.25 -4.76
CA GLY A 85 -10.22 7.59 -3.50
C GLY A 85 -9.60 8.73 -2.69
N ILE A 86 -8.50 9.33 -3.15
CA ILE A 86 -7.96 10.55 -2.54
C ILE A 86 -8.79 11.78 -2.94
N ASP A 87 -8.92 12.73 -2.02
CA ASP A 87 -9.58 14.02 -2.21
C ASP A 87 -8.98 15.07 -1.23
N GLU A 88 -9.53 16.28 -1.23
CA GLU A 88 -9.08 17.40 -0.41
C GLU A 88 -9.34 17.22 1.10
N SER A 89 -10.06 16.17 1.52
CA SER A 89 -10.33 15.89 2.94
C SER A 89 -9.21 15.12 3.65
N PHE A 90 -8.20 14.64 2.92
CA PHE A 90 -7.05 13.95 3.50
C PHE A 90 -5.99 14.95 3.96
N ASP A 91 -5.47 14.75 5.17
CA ASP A 91 -4.41 15.59 5.75
C ASP A 91 -3.01 15.16 5.29
N LEU A 92 -2.86 13.88 4.91
CA LEU A 92 -1.58 13.27 4.56
C LEU A 92 -1.77 12.18 3.51
N ALA A 93 -0.82 12.09 2.58
CA ALA A 93 -0.65 10.96 1.67
C ALA A 93 0.69 10.27 1.91
N MET A 94 0.67 8.93 2.01
CA MET A 94 1.85 8.08 2.17
C MET A 94 1.95 7.13 0.98
N LEU A 95 3.11 7.12 0.33
CA LEU A 95 3.42 6.24 -0.80
C LEU A 95 4.33 5.13 -0.28
N LEU A 96 3.79 3.93 -0.14
CA LEU A 96 4.42 2.80 0.53
C LEU A 96 4.98 1.81 -0.48
N CYS A 97 6.19 1.31 -0.21
CA CYS A 97 6.84 0.29 -1.03
C CYS A 97 7.02 0.69 -2.50
N TYR A 98 7.10 2.00 -2.77
CA TYR A 98 7.38 2.53 -4.11
C TYR A 98 8.85 2.36 -4.48
N HIS A 99 9.12 2.45 -5.77
CA HIS A 99 10.45 2.30 -6.33
C HIS A 99 10.97 3.58 -7.00
N ALA A 100 12.27 3.60 -7.26
CA ALA A 100 12.89 4.66 -8.04
C ALA A 100 12.30 4.71 -9.45
N ARG A 101 12.10 5.92 -9.98
CA ARG A 101 11.65 6.10 -11.36
C ARG A 101 12.68 5.56 -12.36
N SER A 102 12.21 5.18 -13.54
CA SER A 102 13.09 4.82 -14.67
C SER A 102 14.14 5.91 -14.93
N GLY A 103 15.41 5.50 -15.05
CA GLY A 103 16.54 6.40 -15.27
C GLY A 103 17.03 7.15 -14.02
N ALA A 104 16.57 6.81 -12.82
CA ALA A 104 17.16 7.33 -11.59
C ALA A 104 18.64 6.95 -11.46
N ARG A 105 19.44 7.88 -10.94
CA ARG A 105 20.85 7.62 -10.62
C ARG A 105 20.92 6.77 -9.35
N ARG A 106 21.88 5.85 -9.31
CA ARG A 106 22.24 5.11 -8.10
C ARG A 106 23.10 5.98 -7.19
#